data_AF-A0A9J6C7D0-F1
#
_entry.id   AF-A0A9J6C7D0-F1
#
_cell.length_a   1.000
_cell.length_b   1.000
_cell.length_c   1.000
_cell.angle_alpha   90.00
_cell.angle_beta   90.00
_cell.angle_gamma   90.00
#
_symmetry.space_group_name_H-M   'P 1'
#
loop_
_entity.id
_entity.type
_entity.pdbx_description
1 polymer ?
#
loop_
_entity_poly.entity_id
_entity_poly.type
_entity_poly.pdbx_seq_one_letter_code
_entity_poly.pdbx_strand_id
1 'polypeptide(L)'
;MKLTVFISFFVCIGYISNAFGIDCDKFQVSKAKECCKMPRLKDVDKVKRIFDEIRARDVTASGPMVECKFSQQMLNESKLIKDNDFDKDGVIKYIDTAIEDDRWKQIFKTSFQDCYKEVSDKFADIQKRYEDAPLNIKKDQCNVKFMAVKTCTILESFKKCPDDVSSKEKECIDLKDWVSKCRSNVYSFTEVAMKIQQKPQQ
;
A
#
# COMPACT_ATOMS: atom_id res chain seq x y z
N MET A 1 -35.66 32.44 50.83
CA MET A 1 -34.29 31.97 51.13
C MET A 1 -34.39 30.48 51.42
N LYS A 2 -33.73 29.51 50.79
CA LYS A 2 -32.63 29.46 49.81
C LYS A 2 -32.88 28.28 48.86
N LEU A 3 -32.53 28.49 47.60
CA LEU A 3 -32.47 27.53 46.50
C LEU A 3 -31.03 26.95 46.48
N THR A 4 -30.86 25.62 46.52
CA THR A 4 -29.54 24.97 46.32
C THR A 4 -29.78 23.59 45.69
N VAL A 5 -29.82 23.49 44.36
CA VAL A 5 -28.70 23.10 43.46
C VAL A 5 -28.16 21.70 43.81
N PHE A 6 -28.82 20.69 43.25
CA PHE A 6 -28.21 19.41 42.88
C PHE A 6 -28.52 19.21 41.41
N ILE A 7 -27.48 18.92 40.62
CA ILE A 7 -27.42 18.45 39.22
C ILE A 7 -26.27 19.22 38.55
N SER A 8 -25.03 18.77 38.79
CA SER A 8 -23.90 19.05 37.90
C SER A 8 -22.76 18.09 38.19
N PHE A 9 -22.91 16.81 37.83
CA PHE A 9 -21.79 15.86 37.86
C PHE A 9 -21.78 14.81 36.72
N PHE A 10 -22.62 14.95 35.70
CA PHE A 10 -22.74 13.95 34.61
C PHE A 10 -22.65 14.52 33.18
N VAL A 11 -21.92 15.60 32.96
CA VAL A 11 -21.72 16.16 31.60
C VAL A 11 -20.24 16.37 31.25
N CYS A 12 -19.36 15.44 31.65
CA CYS A 12 -17.96 15.43 31.22
C CYS A 12 -17.48 14.07 30.68
N ILE A 13 -18.38 13.13 30.39
CA ILE A 13 -18.02 11.83 29.76
C ILE A 13 -18.34 11.83 28.25
N GLY A 14 -18.93 12.91 27.71
CA GLY A 14 -19.39 12.97 26.32
C GLY A 14 -18.45 13.61 25.29
N TYR A 15 -17.24 14.05 25.68
CA TYR A 15 -16.39 14.90 24.81
C TYR A 15 -14.94 14.41 24.67
N ILE A 16 -14.70 13.10 24.69
CA ILE A 16 -13.42 12.51 24.24
C ILE A 16 -13.67 11.56 23.08
N SER A 17 -14.32 12.05 22.02
CA SER A 17 -14.64 11.22 20.84
C SER A 17 -14.05 11.73 19.53
N ASN A 18 -13.18 12.75 19.53
CA ASN A 18 -12.64 13.32 18.28
C ASN A 18 -11.22 13.91 18.38
N ALA A 19 -10.32 13.33 19.19
CA ALA A 19 -8.92 13.77 19.25
C ALA A 19 -7.93 12.92 18.42
N PHE A 20 -8.37 11.80 17.83
CA PHE A 20 -7.50 10.85 17.12
C PHE A 20 -8.09 10.35 15.79
N GLY A 21 -8.67 11.26 14.98
CA GLY A 21 -9.03 10.94 13.60
C GLY A 21 -7.75 10.79 12.77
N ILE A 22 -7.43 9.56 12.34
CA ILE A 22 -6.34 9.36 11.38
C ILE A 22 -6.77 9.94 10.03
N ASP A 23 -6.05 10.97 9.57
CA ASP A 23 -6.26 11.61 8.27
C ASP A 23 -5.64 10.75 7.17
N CYS A 24 -6.47 10.05 6.40
CA CYS A 24 -6.00 9.18 5.30
C CYS A 24 -5.40 9.97 4.11
N ASP A 25 -5.56 11.29 4.07
CA ASP A 25 -5.04 12.14 3.00
C ASP A 25 -3.63 12.67 3.32
N LYS A 26 -3.15 12.51 4.55
CA LYS A 26 -1.83 12.98 5.00
C LYS A 26 -0.96 11.82 5.47
N PHE A 27 -0.02 11.36 4.64
CA PHE A 27 0.98 10.42 5.14
C PHE A 27 2.32 10.45 4.40
N GLN A 28 3.43 10.29 5.14
CA GLN A 28 4.81 10.31 4.65
C GLN A 28 5.40 8.90 4.45
N VAL A 29 5.09 8.23 3.33
CA VAL A 29 5.65 6.90 2.96
C VAL A 29 7.18 6.92 2.79
N SER A 30 7.78 8.10 2.65
CA SER A 30 9.24 8.25 2.56
C SER A 30 9.99 7.64 3.74
N LYS A 31 9.40 7.60 4.94
CA LYS A 31 10.00 7.00 6.15
C LYS A 31 9.68 5.52 6.36
N ALA A 32 8.87 4.90 5.49
CA ALA A 32 8.46 3.51 5.69
C ALA A 32 9.64 2.53 5.75
N LYS A 33 10.73 2.81 5.02
CA LYS A 33 11.96 2.01 5.05
C LYS A 33 12.71 2.08 6.38
N GLU A 34 12.59 3.20 7.10
CA GLU A 34 13.19 3.41 8.43
C GLU A 34 12.36 2.70 9.51
N CYS A 35 11.04 2.58 9.27
CA CYS A 35 10.11 1.95 10.20
C CYS A 35 10.10 0.42 10.16
N CYS A 36 10.42 -0.17 9.02
CA CYS A 36 10.49 -1.62 8.88
C CYS A 36 11.57 -2.01 7.88
N LYS A 37 12.50 -2.85 8.32
CA LYS A 37 13.51 -3.44 7.43
C LYS A 37 12.89 -4.61 6.66
N MET A 38 12.21 -4.28 5.56
CA MET A 38 11.71 -5.28 4.61
C MET A 38 12.86 -6.08 3.99
N PRO A 39 12.62 -7.36 3.61
CA PRO A 39 13.65 -8.23 3.08
C PRO A 39 14.10 -7.71 1.72
N ARG A 40 15.37 -7.96 1.39
CA ARG A 40 15.83 -7.76 0.02
C ARG A 40 15.31 -8.90 -0.85
N LEU A 41 14.92 -8.56 -2.07
CA LEU A 41 14.63 -9.54 -3.11
C LEU A 41 15.94 -9.97 -3.75
N LYS A 42 16.10 -11.26 -4.04
CA LYS A 42 17.26 -11.77 -4.78
C LYS A 42 17.38 -11.14 -6.17
N ASP A 43 16.25 -10.86 -6.80
CA ASP A 43 16.16 -10.30 -8.14
C ASP A 43 16.25 -8.75 -8.16
N VAL A 44 16.99 -8.13 -7.23
CA VAL A 44 17.03 -6.66 -7.12
C VAL A 44 17.52 -5.97 -8.41
N ASP A 45 18.44 -6.61 -9.14
CA ASP A 45 18.95 -6.06 -10.41
C ASP A 45 17.89 -6.10 -11.51
N LYS A 46 17.08 -7.16 -11.55
CA LYS A 46 15.93 -7.28 -12.47
C LYS A 46 14.88 -6.21 -12.15
N VAL A 47 14.54 -6.03 -10.86
CA VAL A 47 13.62 -5.00 -10.37
C VAL A 47 14.11 -3.61 -10.82
N LYS A 48 15.39 -3.30 -10.59
CA LYS A 48 15.98 -2.01 -10.97
C LYS A 48 15.95 -1.80 -12.49
N ARG A 49 16.37 -2.81 -13.27
CA ARG A 49 16.37 -2.75 -14.74
C ARG A 49 14.98 -2.43 -15.29
N ILE A 50 13.96 -3.18 -14.87
CA ILE A 50 12.58 -3.00 -15.36
C ILE A 50 12.07 -1.60 -15.03
N PHE A 51 12.36 -1.11 -13.83
CA PHE A 51 11.98 0.24 -13.43
C PHE A 51 12.66 1.32 -14.30
N ASP A 52 13.97 1.18 -14.53
CA ASP A 52 14.76 2.11 -15.35
C ASP A 52 14.26 2.11 -16.81
N GLU A 53 13.97 0.94 -17.38
CA GLU A 53 13.43 0.79 -18.74
C GLU A 53 12.07 1.48 -18.93
N ILE A 54 11.16 1.34 -17.95
CA ILE A 54 9.84 1.97 -18.01
C ILE A 54 9.97 3.48 -17.92
N ARG A 55 10.80 3.98 -17.01
CA ARG A 55 11.07 5.41 -16.88
C ARG A 55 11.70 6.00 -18.14
N ALA A 56 12.57 5.26 -18.80
CA ALA A 56 13.19 5.70 -20.05
C ALA A 56 12.20 5.71 -21.23
N ARG A 57 11.27 4.75 -21.28
CA ARG A 57 10.27 4.64 -22.36
C ARG A 57 9.14 5.65 -22.22
N ASP A 58 8.70 5.90 -21.00
CA ASP A 58 7.49 6.67 -20.69
C ASP A 58 7.81 7.87 -19.78
N VAL A 59 8.69 8.76 -20.25
CA VAL A 59 9.16 9.93 -19.48
C VAL A 59 8.05 10.87 -19.02
N THR A 60 6.89 10.87 -19.69
CA THR A 60 5.72 11.70 -19.34
C THR A 60 4.66 10.94 -18.53
N ALA A 61 4.85 9.65 -18.25
CA ALA A 61 3.86 8.88 -17.49
C ALA A 61 3.79 9.37 -16.04
N SER A 62 2.57 9.47 -15.52
CA SER A 62 2.35 9.74 -14.10
C SER A 62 2.96 8.62 -13.24
N GLY A 63 3.33 8.93 -11.99
CA GLY A 63 3.84 7.93 -11.05
C GLY A 63 2.96 6.67 -10.95
N PRO A 64 1.63 6.80 -10.80
CA PRO A 64 0.71 5.67 -10.81
C PRO A 64 0.75 4.85 -12.12
N MET A 65 0.87 5.49 -13.28
CA MET A 65 1.00 4.79 -14.56
C MET A 65 2.33 4.02 -14.64
N VAL A 66 3.44 4.64 -14.21
CA VAL A 66 4.75 3.97 -14.12
C VAL A 66 4.66 2.74 -13.21
N GLU A 67 4.03 2.87 -12.04
CA GLU A 67 3.86 1.75 -11.11
C GLU A 67 2.99 0.64 -11.67
N CYS A 68 1.94 0.99 -12.42
CA CYS A 68 1.08 0.03 -13.10
C CYS A 68 1.87 -0.78 -14.13
N LYS A 69 2.54 -0.09 -15.06
CA LYS A 69 3.38 -0.71 -16.09
C LYS A 69 4.49 -1.56 -15.46
N PHE A 70 5.11 -1.06 -14.39
CA PHE A 70 6.15 -1.77 -13.65
C PHE A 70 5.63 -3.08 -13.05
N SER A 71 4.46 -3.05 -12.42
CA SER A 71 3.85 -4.24 -11.82
C SER A 71 3.50 -5.28 -12.89
N GLN A 72 2.93 -4.85 -14.02
CA GLN A 72 2.61 -5.75 -15.13
C GLN A 72 3.86 -6.35 -15.78
N GLN A 73 4.90 -5.55 -16.05
CA GLN A 73 6.14 -6.05 -16.66
C GLN A 73 6.89 -7.01 -15.73
N MET A 74 6.97 -6.70 -14.43
CA MET A 74 7.57 -7.59 -13.41
C MET A 74 6.92 -8.97 -13.39
N LEU A 75 5.58 -9.02 -13.41
CA LEU A 75 4.84 -10.29 -13.40
C LEU A 75 5.03 -11.06 -14.72
N ASN A 76 5.01 -10.37 -15.85
CA ASN A 76 5.24 -10.97 -17.17
C ASN A 76 6.64 -11.59 -17.26
N GLU A 77 7.69 -10.85 -16.93
CA GLU A 77 9.08 -11.34 -16.98
C GLU A 77 9.38 -12.45 -15.97
N SER A 78 8.54 -12.57 -14.94
CA SER A 78 8.64 -13.63 -13.94
C SER A 78 7.68 -14.79 -14.22
N LYS A 79 6.94 -14.74 -15.34
CA LYS A 79 5.94 -15.75 -15.75
C LYS A 79 4.87 -16.00 -14.68
N LEU A 80 4.43 -14.92 -14.02
CA LEU A 80 3.45 -14.95 -12.93
C LEU A 80 2.05 -14.54 -13.38
N ILE A 81 1.81 -14.52 -14.69
CA ILE A 81 0.51 -14.24 -15.29
C ILE A 81 0.05 -15.49 -16.05
N LYS A 82 -1.18 -15.91 -15.77
CA LYS A 82 -1.86 -17.03 -16.40
C LYS A 82 -3.31 -16.63 -16.66
N ASP A 83 -3.79 -16.86 -17.87
CA ASP A 83 -5.17 -16.55 -18.28
C ASP A 83 -5.58 -15.09 -17.99
N ASN A 84 -4.66 -14.14 -18.24
CA ASN A 84 -4.80 -12.71 -17.95
C ASN A 84 -4.98 -12.32 -16.46
N ASP A 85 -4.70 -13.25 -15.55
CA ASP A 85 -4.72 -13.02 -14.09
C ASP A 85 -3.40 -13.51 -13.45
N PHE A 86 -3.25 -13.34 -12.14
CA PHE A 86 -2.13 -13.88 -11.40
C PHE A 86 -2.12 -15.42 -11.46
N ASP A 87 -0.96 -16.00 -11.82
CA ASP A 87 -0.66 -17.39 -11.48
C ASP A 87 -0.40 -17.46 -9.97
N LYS A 88 -1.46 -17.69 -9.17
CA LYS A 88 -1.39 -17.70 -7.71
C LYS A 88 -0.33 -18.66 -7.18
N ASP A 89 -0.26 -19.88 -7.72
CA ASP A 89 0.73 -20.87 -7.29
C ASP A 89 2.13 -20.44 -7.72
N GLY A 90 2.26 -19.88 -8.93
CA GLY A 90 3.49 -19.26 -9.42
C GLY A 90 3.99 -18.16 -8.50
N VAL A 91 3.11 -17.26 -8.02
CA VAL A 91 3.47 -16.15 -7.12
C VAL A 91 3.94 -16.68 -5.78
N ILE A 92 3.25 -17.67 -5.19
CA ILE A 92 3.67 -18.28 -3.92
C ILE A 92 5.07 -18.90 -4.05
N LYS A 93 5.34 -19.63 -5.15
CA LYS A 93 6.66 -20.18 -5.46
C LYS A 93 7.71 -19.08 -5.71
N TYR A 94 7.31 -17.99 -6.35
CA TYR A 94 8.19 -16.85 -6.56
C TYR A 94 8.61 -16.24 -5.23
N ILE A 95 7.68 -16.05 -4.29
CA ILE A 95 7.98 -15.53 -2.95
C ILE A 95 8.99 -16.45 -2.23
N ASP A 96 8.83 -17.77 -2.33
CA ASP A 96 9.77 -18.73 -1.73
C ASP A 96 11.20 -18.63 -2.25
N THR A 97 11.35 -18.29 -3.53
CA THR A 97 12.66 -18.20 -4.18
C THR A 97 13.28 -16.82 -4.03
N ALA A 98 12.47 -15.76 -4.15
CA ALA A 98 12.90 -14.37 -4.19
C ALA A 98 13.20 -13.76 -2.81
N ILE A 99 12.55 -14.24 -1.74
CA ILE A 99 12.79 -13.78 -0.37
C ILE A 99 13.67 -14.80 0.35
N GLU A 100 14.69 -14.34 1.07
CA GLU A 100 15.60 -15.23 1.81
C GLU A 100 15.08 -15.60 3.19
N ASP A 101 14.59 -14.63 3.95
CA ASP A 101 14.09 -14.81 5.32
C ASP A 101 12.73 -15.54 5.33
N ASP A 102 12.67 -16.69 6.00
CA ASP A 102 11.48 -17.54 6.05
C ASP A 102 10.28 -16.88 6.74
N ARG A 103 10.49 -16.01 7.73
CA ARG A 103 9.41 -15.26 8.39
C ARG A 103 8.76 -14.32 7.39
N TRP A 104 9.59 -13.65 6.60
CA TRP A 104 9.13 -12.77 5.54
C TRP A 104 8.45 -13.53 4.41
N LYS A 105 8.91 -14.72 4.01
CA LYS A 105 8.20 -15.55 3.03
C LYS A 105 6.76 -15.79 3.47
N GLN A 106 6.55 -16.22 4.70
CA GLN A 106 5.21 -16.51 5.21
C GLN A 106 4.35 -15.24 5.26
N ILE A 107 4.90 -14.12 5.74
CA ILE A 107 4.20 -12.83 5.78
C ILE A 107 3.75 -12.40 4.38
N PHE A 108 4.64 -12.46 3.39
CA PHE A 108 4.32 -12.05 2.01
C PHE A 108 3.31 -12.99 1.36
N LYS A 109 3.41 -14.31 1.57
CA LYS A 109 2.45 -15.29 1.03
C LYS A 109 1.04 -15.05 1.55
N THR A 110 0.87 -14.96 2.86
CA THR A 110 -0.45 -14.73 3.47
C THR A 110 -0.98 -13.36 3.05
N SER A 111 -0.14 -12.32 3.05
CA SER A 111 -0.55 -10.99 2.59
C SER A 111 -0.97 -10.97 1.13
N PHE A 112 -0.27 -11.71 0.25
CA PHE A 112 -0.67 -11.86 -1.15
C PHE A 112 -2.03 -12.54 -1.29
N GLN A 113 -2.26 -13.64 -0.56
CA GLN A 113 -3.54 -14.36 -0.61
C GLN A 113 -4.71 -13.48 -0.14
N ASP A 114 -4.54 -12.79 1.00
CA ASP A 114 -5.53 -11.86 1.55
C ASP A 114 -5.84 -10.74 0.56
N CYS A 115 -4.79 -10.10 0.03
CA CYS A 115 -4.91 -8.98 -0.91
C CYS A 115 -5.46 -9.39 -2.27
N TYR A 116 -5.07 -10.56 -2.79
CA TYR A 116 -5.62 -11.06 -4.04
C TYR A 116 -7.13 -11.26 -3.92
N LYS A 117 -7.59 -11.86 -2.82
CA LYS A 117 -9.02 -12.04 -2.55
C LYS A 117 -9.73 -10.69 -2.45
N GLU A 118 -9.25 -9.81 -1.57
CA GLU A 118 -9.86 -8.51 -1.33
C GLU A 118 -9.95 -7.65 -2.60
N VAL A 119 -8.86 -7.59 -3.38
CA VAL A 119 -8.83 -6.82 -4.63
C VAL A 119 -9.72 -7.45 -5.68
N SER A 120 -9.75 -8.79 -5.80
CA SER A 120 -10.60 -9.47 -6.77
C SER A 120 -12.07 -9.23 -6.48
N ASP A 121 -12.48 -9.30 -5.21
CA ASP A 121 -13.87 -9.08 -4.79
C ASP A 121 -14.35 -7.65 -5.08
N LYS A 122 -13.42 -6.68 -5.10
CA LYS A 122 -13.69 -5.25 -5.31
C LYS A 122 -13.18 -4.73 -6.67
N PHE A 123 -12.80 -5.61 -7.60
CA PHE A 123 -11.99 -5.21 -8.74
C PHE A 123 -12.70 -4.21 -9.66
N ALA A 124 -14.00 -4.35 -9.86
CA ALA A 124 -14.78 -3.41 -10.68
C ALA A 124 -14.72 -1.97 -10.14
N ASP A 125 -14.87 -1.82 -8.82
CA ASP A 125 -14.78 -0.51 -8.16
C ASP A 125 -13.35 0.06 -8.22
N ILE A 126 -12.35 -0.80 -8.04
CA ILE A 126 -10.95 -0.42 -8.14
C ILE A 126 -10.64 0.05 -9.57
N GLN A 127 -11.02 -0.72 -10.58
CA GLN A 127 -10.83 -0.38 -11.99
C GLN A 127 -11.46 0.97 -12.32
N LYS A 128 -12.71 1.19 -11.90
CA LYS A 128 -13.41 2.46 -12.12
C LYS A 128 -12.65 3.64 -11.52
N ARG A 129 -12.16 3.52 -10.28
CA ARG A 129 -11.40 4.59 -9.61
C ARG A 129 -10.10 4.94 -10.32
N TYR A 130 -9.43 3.96 -10.92
CA TYR A 130 -8.21 4.21 -11.71
C TYR A 130 -8.51 4.88 -13.04
N GLU A 131 -9.64 4.57 -13.65
CA GLU A 131 -10.07 5.18 -14.91
C GLU A 131 -10.55 6.63 -14.75
N ASP A 132 -11.03 6.98 -13.57
CA ASP A 132 -11.47 8.32 -13.18
C ASP A 132 -10.28 9.27 -12.95
N ALA A 133 -10.56 10.58 -13.00
CA ALA A 133 -9.59 11.61 -12.68
C ALA A 133 -9.22 11.56 -11.17
N PRO A 134 -7.97 11.88 -10.79
CA PRO A 134 -6.88 12.37 -11.65
C PRO A 134 -6.02 11.26 -12.28
N LEU A 135 -6.29 9.98 -11.98
CA LEU A 135 -5.40 8.87 -12.35
C LEU A 135 -5.45 8.53 -13.85
N ASN A 136 -6.64 8.56 -14.45
CA ASN A 136 -6.86 8.38 -15.90
C ASN A 136 -6.16 7.14 -16.51
N ILE A 137 -5.96 6.07 -15.73
CA ILE A 137 -5.34 4.82 -16.19
C ILE A 137 -6.42 3.95 -16.81
N LYS A 138 -6.39 3.80 -18.14
CA LYS A 138 -7.38 3.00 -18.85
C LYS A 138 -6.99 1.51 -18.87
N LYS A 139 -8.00 0.62 -18.86
CA LYS A 139 -7.82 -0.85 -18.83
C LYS A 139 -6.94 -1.41 -19.96
N ASP A 140 -6.93 -0.74 -21.11
CA ASP A 140 -6.15 -1.11 -22.29
C ASP A 140 -4.68 -0.67 -22.19
N GLN A 141 -4.37 0.30 -21.31
CA GLN A 141 -3.01 0.77 -21.08
C GLN A 141 -2.26 -0.09 -20.07
N CYS A 142 -2.97 -0.56 -19.04
CA CYS A 142 -2.40 -1.40 -17.99
C CYS A 142 -3.49 -2.11 -17.18
N ASN A 143 -3.21 -3.34 -16.75
CA ASN A 143 -4.05 -4.07 -15.81
C ASN A 143 -3.77 -3.62 -14.36
N VAL A 144 -4.61 -2.72 -13.85
CA VAL A 144 -4.47 -2.14 -12.51
C VAL A 144 -4.66 -3.16 -11.38
N LYS A 145 -5.23 -4.35 -11.66
CA LYS A 145 -5.33 -5.44 -10.68
C LYS A 145 -3.94 -5.81 -10.16
N PHE A 146 -2.97 -5.89 -11.07
CA PHE A 146 -1.60 -6.27 -10.73
C PHE A 146 -0.94 -5.28 -9.77
N MET A 147 -1.11 -3.99 -10.05
CA MET A 147 -0.64 -2.92 -9.18
C MET A 147 -1.37 -2.91 -7.83
N ALA A 148 -2.70 -3.04 -7.82
CA ALA A 148 -3.49 -3.00 -6.60
C ALA A 148 -3.15 -4.17 -5.66
N VAL A 149 -3.07 -5.40 -6.18
CA VAL A 149 -2.68 -6.59 -5.39
C VAL A 149 -1.27 -6.44 -4.85
N LYS A 150 -0.31 -6.01 -5.69
CA LYS A 150 1.08 -5.79 -5.25
C LYS A 150 1.15 -4.71 -4.16
N THR A 151 0.45 -3.59 -4.34
CA THR A 151 0.42 -2.47 -3.40
C THR A 151 -0.11 -2.93 -2.04
N CYS A 152 -1.28 -3.56 -2.05
CA CYS A 152 -1.88 -4.16 -0.87
C CYS A 152 -0.93 -5.16 -0.20
N THR A 153 -0.29 -6.04 -0.97
CA THR A 153 0.60 -7.09 -0.42
C THR A 153 1.76 -6.48 0.36
N ILE A 154 2.40 -5.44 -0.17
CA ILE A 154 3.52 -4.77 0.50
C ILE A 154 3.04 -4.03 1.76
N LEU A 155 1.89 -3.34 1.69
CA LEU A 155 1.31 -2.65 2.86
C LEU A 155 0.93 -3.62 3.98
N GLU A 156 0.28 -4.74 3.63
CA GLU A 156 -0.06 -5.79 4.58
C GLU A 156 1.18 -6.45 5.18
N SER A 157 2.22 -6.67 4.37
CA SER A 157 3.49 -7.20 4.85
C SER A 157 4.19 -6.22 5.79
N PHE A 158 4.13 -4.92 5.49
CA PHE A 158 4.66 -3.86 6.35
C PHE A 158 3.92 -3.79 7.69
N LYS A 159 2.59 -3.90 7.69
CA LYS A 159 1.78 -3.97 8.92
C LYS A 159 2.19 -5.16 9.80
N LYS A 160 2.47 -6.30 9.16
CA LYS A 160 2.92 -7.55 9.79
C LYS A 160 4.44 -7.59 10.03
N CYS A 161 5.15 -6.47 9.88
CA CYS A 161 6.60 -6.41 10.06
C CYS A 161 7.02 -6.91 11.45
N PRO A 162 7.93 -7.90 11.54
CA PRO A 162 8.35 -8.49 12.81
C PRO A 162 8.97 -7.45 13.75
N ASP A 163 8.72 -7.61 15.06
CA ASP A 163 9.10 -6.62 16.08
C ASP A 163 10.62 -6.40 16.21
N ASP A 164 11.43 -7.41 15.90
CA ASP A 164 12.90 -7.34 15.91
C ASP A 164 13.49 -6.50 14.77
N VAL A 165 12.71 -6.29 13.70
CA VAL A 165 13.11 -5.49 12.53
C VAL A 165 12.18 -4.29 12.28
N SER A 166 11.32 -4.00 13.26
CA SER A 166 10.43 -2.85 13.29
C SER A 166 10.99 -1.78 14.24
N SER A 167 10.98 -0.52 13.79
CA SER A 167 11.21 0.60 14.70
C SER A 167 10.02 0.75 15.66
N LYS A 168 10.32 1.13 16.90
CA LYS A 168 9.33 1.44 17.95
C LYS A 168 9.14 2.94 18.16
N GLU A 169 9.76 3.75 17.31
CA GLU A 169 9.54 5.20 17.33
C GLU A 169 8.07 5.52 17.05
N LYS A 170 7.58 6.58 17.69
CA LYS A 170 6.17 6.99 17.60
C LYS A 170 5.71 7.14 16.14
N GLU A 171 6.56 7.74 15.30
CA GLU A 171 6.26 7.94 13.88
C GLU A 171 5.99 6.63 13.14
N CYS A 172 6.69 5.55 13.51
CA CYS A 172 6.54 4.23 12.91
C CYS A 172 5.31 3.47 13.41
N ILE A 173 4.94 3.68 14.68
CA ILE A 173 3.68 3.20 15.24
C ILE A 173 2.52 3.90 14.54
N ASP A 174 2.56 5.24 14.45
CA ASP A 174 1.54 6.03 13.76
C ASP A 174 1.40 5.60 12.28
N LEU A 175 2.51 5.27 11.62
CA LEU A 175 2.53 4.75 10.26
C LEU A 175 1.84 3.37 10.14
N LYS A 176 2.15 2.43 11.04
CA LYS A 176 1.47 1.12 11.06
C LYS A 176 -0.03 1.26 11.32
N ASP A 177 -0.42 2.17 12.20
CA ASP A 177 -1.81 2.50 12.48
C ASP A 177 -2.50 3.12 11.26
N TRP A 178 -1.81 4.03 10.58
CA TRP A 178 -2.31 4.63 9.34
C TRP A 178 -2.51 3.58 8.25
N VAL A 179 -1.54 2.69 8.01
CA VAL A 179 -1.69 1.58 7.04
C VAL A 179 -2.88 0.71 7.40
N SER A 180 -3.05 0.40 8.68
CA SER A 180 -4.16 -0.44 9.15
C SER A 180 -5.53 0.16 8.88
N LYS A 181 -5.68 1.49 8.99
CA LYS A 181 -6.97 2.18 8.83
C LYS A 181 -7.20 2.72 7.41
N CYS A 182 -6.14 3.08 6.69
CA CYS A 182 -6.21 3.84 5.44
C CYS A 182 -5.72 3.08 4.21
N ARG A 183 -5.24 1.84 4.32
CA ARG A 183 -4.73 1.06 3.15
C ARG A 183 -5.71 0.99 1.97
N SER A 184 -7.02 0.96 2.23
CA SER A 184 -8.05 0.91 1.17
C SER A 184 -8.11 2.18 0.34
N ASN A 185 -7.51 3.27 0.83
CA ASN A 185 -7.41 4.56 0.17
C ASN A 185 -6.04 4.74 -0.51
N VAL A 186 -5.14 3.76 -0.39
CA VAL A 186 -3.84 3.74 -1.07
C VAL A 186 -3.97 2.98 -2.37
N TYR A 187 -3.98 3.73 -3.46
CA TYR A 187 -4.10 3.14 -4.79
C TYR A 187 -2.72 2.74 -5.30
N SER A 188 -1.74 3.64 -5.24
CA SER A 188 -0.36 3.33 -5.63
C SER A 188 0.64 3.87 -4.61
N PHE A 189 1.74 3.16 -4.35
CA PHE A 189 2.81 3.67 -3.49
C PHE A 189 3.36 5.00 -4.00
N THR A 190 3.37 5.15 -5.32
CA THR A 190 3.87 6.36 -5.99
C THR A 190 2.91 7.53 -5.82
N GLU A 191 1.59 7.32 -5.77
CA GLU A 191 0.62 8.37 -5.43
C GLU A 191 0.80 8.86 -4.01
N VAL A 192 1.04 7.96 -3.04
CA VAL A 192 1.33 8.40 -1.67
C VAL A 192 2.65 9.17 -1.62
N ALA A 193 3.66 8.75 -2.39
CA ALA A 193 4.91 9.50 -2.54
C ALA A 193 4.73 10.88 -3.20
N MET A 194 3.80 11.02 -4.15
CA MET A 194 3.53 12.26 -4.89
C MET A 194 2.64 13.23 -4.11
N LYS A 195 1.65 12.75 -3.33
CA LYS A 195 0.82 13.56 -2.44
C LYS A 195 1.65 14.24 -1.33
N ILE A 196 2.80 13.68 -0.94
CA ILE A 196 3.77 14.29 0.00
C ILE A 196 4.46 15.51 -0.59
N GLN A 197 4.65 15.56 -1.92
CA GLN A 197 5.32 16.68 -2.59
C GLN A 197 4.36 17.82 -2.93
N GLN A 198 3.05 17.58 -2.87
CA GLN A 198 2.03 18.61 -3.00
C GLN A 198 1.66 19.16 -1.61
N LYS A 199 2.58 19.93 -1.00
CA LYS A 199 2.10 20.94 -0.04
C LYS A 199 1.23 21.95 -0.82
N PRO A 200 0.08 22.38 -0.27
CA PRO A 200 -0.66 23.48 -0.87
C PRO A 200 0.23 24.73 -0.90
N GLN A 201 0.21 25.44 -2.02
CA GLN A 201 0.57 26.85 -2.03
C GLN A 201 -0.43 27.59 -1.16
N GLN A 202 -0.11 27.78 0.13
CA GLN A 202 -0.65 28.84 0.98
C GLN A 202 0.44 29.29 1.95
#